data_AF-A0A1V6GV11-F1
#
_entry.id   AF-A0A1V6GV11-F1
#
_cell.length_a   1.000
_cell.length_b   1.000
_cell.length_c   1.000
_cell.angle_alpha   90.00
_cell.angle_beta   90.00
_cell.angle_gamma   90.00
#
_symmetry.space_group_name_H-M   'P 1'
#
loop_
_entity.id
_entity.type
_entity.pdbx_description
1 polymer ?
#
loop_
_entity_poly.entity_id
_entity_poly.type
_entity_poly.pdbx_seq_one_letter_code
_entity_poly.pdbx_strand_id
1 'polypeptide(L)'
;MDARALCDATVDGDALRHGDLRWRVLVLPAADTLPMAAWRKVHRFWQSGGTVIAVGALPANSETDAPSPAVQVIAREMFGATTPPNVVTNRAGGAGIALPFGMLALTPKMIDAVLERDAACDDARAPIKITRRRIDGHDLYFAINDSDAAWDGTVRFCGDGVREQWDPATGARSAVADATRVPLRLGPYGAMFFRAPQAGIPRRLAQAGSVALAMTCKPLPDAGRPTIGKGTHVRAELSGDAAGGWRAPATLTRGQVDTHLFVSFPYTQPLDLSGYEGLVLDTAVPAGQRTAAELLVFIQTADGGTYLGRTGRFLNVAGAARAYALFGQFAAFGNTQKALDLTQVTAIRIGWGGYFGSEGETVDLTVHPPQALSGADQQSRL
;
A
#
# COMPACT_ATOMS: atom_id res chain seq x y z
N MET A 1 2.36 16.82 5.98
CA MET A 1 1.47 17.92 6.41
C MET A 1 0.79 17.44 7.69
N ASP A 2 0.77 18.26 8.74
CA ASP A 2 0.09 17.92 9.99
C ASP A 2 -1.35 18.48 10.03
N ALA A 3 -2.06 18.23 11.12
CA ALA A 3 -3.45 18.68 11.30
C ALA A 3 -3.58 20.21 11.25
N ARG A 4 -2.59 20.94 11.80
CA ARG A 4 -2.61 22.40 11.83
C ARG A 4 -2.42 22.99 10.44
N ALA A 5 -1.44 22.49 9.69
CA ALA A 5 -1.22 22.87 8.30
C ALA A 5 -2.42 22.55 7.41
N LEU A 6 -3.18 21.46 7.68
CA LEU A 6 -4.45 21.19 6.99
C LEU A 6 -5.54 22.22 7.32
N CYS A 7 -5.65 22.68 8.57
CA CYS A 7 -6.58 23.75 8.94
C CYS A 7 -6.24 25.06 8.21
N ASP A 8 -4.96 25.41 8.19
CA ASP A 8 -4.43 26.66 7.65
C ASP A 8 -4.31 26.65 6.11
N ALA A 9 -4.39 25.48 5.48
CA ALA A 9 -4.32 25.34 4.03
C ALA A 9 -5.49 26.01 3.30
N THR A 10 -5.29 26.37 2.04
CA THR A 10 -6.34 26.83 1.12
C THR A 10 -6.58 25.80 0.02
N VAL A 11 -7.77 25.85 -0.58
CA VAL A 11 -8.13 25.00 -1.73
C VAL A 11 -8.21 25.91 -2.95
N ASP A 12 -7.43 25.59 -3.97
CA ASP A 12 -7.34 26.31 -5.24
C ASP A 12 -7.54 25.30 -6.38
N GLY A 13 -8.78 25.23 -6.88
CA GLY A 13 -9.20 24.17 -7.79
C GLY A 13 -8.94 22.79 -7.20
N ASP A 14 -8.21 21.95 -7.94
CA ASP A 14 -7.88 20.59 -7.55
C ASP A 14 -6.65 20.47 -6.64
N ALA A 15 -6.21 21.57 -6.04
CA ALA A 15 -4.99 21.62 -5.25
C ALA A 15 -5.21 22.17 -3.84
N LEU A 16 -4.55 21.51 -2.88
CA LEU A 16 -4.37 21.99 -1.54
C LEU A 16 -3.09 22.82 -1.48
N ARG A 17 -3.14 24.03 -0.93
CA ARG A 17 -2.00 24.95 -0.80
C ARG A 17 -1.71 25.29 0.65
N HIS A 18 -0.44 25.35 1.02
CA HIS A 18 0.00 25.87 2.31
C HIS A 18 1.36 26.55 2.15
N GLY A 19 1.38 27.88 2.24
CA GLY A 19 2.52 28.68 1.76
C GLY A 19 2.77 28.44 0.27
N ASP A 20 4.03 28.21 -0.10
CA ASP A 20 4.44 27.91 -1.48
C ASP A 20 4.23 26.43 -1.88
N LEU A 21 3.79 25.59 -0.94
CA LEU A 21 3.60 24.17 -1.18
C LEU A 21 2.21 23.90 -1.78
N ARG A 22 2.16 23.01 -2.78
CA ARG A 22 0.94 22.66 -3.52
C ARG A 22 0.84 21.15 -3.71
N TRP A 23 -0.28 20.55 -3.32
CA TRP A 23 -0.54 19.11 -3.47
C TRP A 23 -1.86 18.86 -4.20
N ARG A 24 -1.88 17.85 -5.07
CA ARG A 24 -3.09 17.42 -5.81
C ARG A 24 -3.61 16.05 -5.38
N VAL A 25 -2.82 15.36 -4.55
CA VAL A 25 -3.19 14.10 -3.91
C VAL A 25 -2.84 14.22 -2.43
N LEU A 26 -3.79 13.88 -1.56
CA LEU A 26 -3.61 13.79 -0.12
C LEU A 26 -3.74 12.33 0.30
N VAL A 27 -2.72 11.78 0.97
CA VAL A 27 -2.77 10.43 1.55
C VAL A 27 -3.05 10.55 3.05
N LEU A 28 -4.01 9.78 3.54
CA LEU A 28 -4.42 9.67 4.95
C LEU A 28 -4.01 8.27 5.47
N PRO A 29 -2.82 8.12 6.06
CA PRO A 29 -2.34 6.83 6.57
C PRO A 29 -2.96 6.56 7.95
N ALA A 30 -3.98 5.70 8.00
CA ALA A 30 -4.73 5.36 9.21
C ALA A 30 -5.17 6.57 10.05
N ALA A 31 -5.50 7.68 9.39
CA ALA A 31 -5.93 8.90 10.05
C ALA A 31 -7.46 8.90 10.21
N ASP A 32 -7.92 8.46 11.38
CA ASP A 32 -9.35 8.46 11.74
C ASP A 32 -9.79 9.72 12.48
N THR A 33 -8.84 10.49 13.02
CA THR A 33 -9.07 11.62 13.92
C THR A 33 -8.29 12.85 13.45
N LEU A 34 -9.01 13.92 13.12
CA LEU A 34 -8.47 15.27 12.89
C LEU A 34 -9.47 16.31 13.40
N PRO A 35 -9.05 17.57 13.63
CA PRO A 35 -9.99 18.65 13.90
C PRO A 35 -11.03 18.78 12.80
N MET A 36 -12.28 19.11 13.16
CA MET A 36 -13.39 19.28 12.21
C MET A 36 -13.06 20.30 11.12
N ALA A 37 -12.30 21.35 11.45
CA ALA A 37 -11.84 22.33 10.46
C ALA A 37 -10.94 21.69 9.37
N ALA A 38 -10.05 20.77 9.76
CA ALA A 38 -9.23 20.01 8.81
C ALA A 38 -10.10 19.07 7.97
N TRP A 39 -11.05 18.34 8.57
CA TRP A 39 -11.95 17.47 7.81
C TRP A 39 -12.77 18.23 6.77
N ARG A 40 -13.29 19.40 7.13
CA ARG A 40 -13.98 20.29 6.18
C ARG A 40 -13.06 20.76 5.06
N LYS A 41 -11.76 20.98 5.33
CA LYS A 41 -10.78 21.33 4.30
C LYS A 41 -10.53 20.19 3.34
N VAL A 42 -10.27 18.99 3.87
CA VAL A 42 -10.06 17.76 3.08
C VAL A 42 -11.27 17.48 2.20
N HIS A 43 -12.47 17.62 2.78
CA HIS A 43 -13.71 17.43 2.04
C HIS A 43 -13.87 18.46 0.91
N ARG A 44 -13.63 19.75 1.18
CA ARG A 44 -13.65 20.80 0.15
C ARG A 44 -12.63 20.55 -0.96
N PHE A 45 -11.43 20.11 -0.60
CA PHE A 45 -10.38 19.76 -1.56
C PHE A 45 -10.84 18.64 -2.50
N TRP A 46 -11.42 17.56 -1.95
CA TRP A 46 -12.02 16.50 -2.76
C TRP A 46 -13.16 17.02 -3.65
N GLN A 47 -14.10 17.82 -3.10
CA GLN A 47 -15.20 18.42 -3.85
C GLN A 47 -14.74 19.31 -5.01
N SER A 48 -13.54 19.89 -4.92
CA SER A 48 -12.97 20.79 -5.91
C SER A 48 -12.10 20.09 -6.96
N GLY A 49 -12.03 18.75 -6.95
CA GLY A 49 -11.26 17.96 -7.92
C GLY A 49 -10.03 17.26 -7.35
N GLY A 50 -9.70 17.47 -6.07
CA GLY A 50 -8.58 16.83 -5.39
C GLY A 50 -8.74 15.32 -5.23
N THR A 51 -7.62 14.59 -5.17
CA THR A 51 -7.64 13.16 -4.82
C THR A 51 -7.29 12.97 -3.35
N VAL A 52 -8.11 12.19 -2.63
CA VAL A 52 -7.83 11.77 -1.25
C VAL A 52 -7.72 10.25 -1.21
N ILE A 53 -6.61 9.73 -0.71
CA ILE A 53 -6.37 8.29 -0.55
C ILE A 53 -6.32 7.98 0.94
N ALA A 54 -7.31 7.28 1.47
CA ALA A 54 -7.28 6.74 2.82
C ALA A 54 -6.75 5.30 2.80
N VAL A 55 -5.80 4.99 3.68
CA VAL A 55 -5.24 3.64 3.81
C VAL A 55 -5.36 3.17 5.26
N GLY A 56 -6.06 2.06 5.49
CA GLY A 56 -6.36 1.57 6.83
C GLY A 56 -7.63 2.20 7.38
N ALA A 57 -7.51 2.96 8.48
CA ALA A 57 -8.66 3.60 9.11
C ALA A 57 -9.23 4.74 8.25
N LEU A 58 -10.56 4.84 8.20
CA LEU A 58 -11.28 5.92 7.55
C LEU A 58 -11.56 7.05 8.55
N PRO A 59 -11.79 8.30 8.09
CA PRO A 59 -12.19 9.39 8.97
C PRO A 59 -13.43 9.02 9.79
N ALA A 60 -13.34 9.15 11.11
CA ALA A 60 -14.41 8.75 12.03
C ALA A 60 -14.63 9.73 13.18
N ASN A 61 -13.57 10.40 13.63
CA ASN A 61 -13.57 11.18 14.86
C ASN A 61 -13.19 12.64 14.59
N SER A 62 -13.70 13.53 15.46
CA SER A 62 -13.25 14.91 15.55
C SER A 62 -12.42 15.10 16.82
N GLU A 63 -11.95 16.33 17.05
CA GLU A 63 -11.31 16.74 18.29
C GLU A 63 -12.25 16.71 19.51
N THR A 64 -13.57 16.64 19.30
CA THR A 64 -14.58 16.66 20.38
C THR A 64 -15.47 15.42 20.46
N ASP A 65 -15.62 14.67 19.37
CA ASP A 65 -16.52 13.51 19.27
C ASP A 65 -15.79 12.28 18.72
N ALA A 66 -15.93 11.14 19.40
CA ALA A 66 -15.42 9.84 18.95
C ALA A 66 -16.46 8.72 19.24
N PRO A 67 -17.28 8.31 18.26
CA PRO A 67 -17.31 8.75 16.86
C PRO A 67 -18.00 10.11 16.66
N SER A 68 -17.62 10.85 15.61
CA SER A 68 -18.28 12.10 15.20
C SER A 68 -19.26 11.84 14.04
N PRO A 69 -20.58 12.06 14.22
CA PRO A 69 -21.56 11.87 13.15
C PRO A 69 -21.27 12.72 11.90
N ALA A 70 -20.76 13.95 12.08
CA ALA A 70 -20.41 14.85 10.99
C ALA A 70 -19.21 14.34 10.18
N VAL A 71 -18.19 13.78 10.84
CA VAL A 71 -17.02 13.20 10.15
C VAL A 71 -17.43 11.94 9.38
N GLN A 72 -18.32 11.12 9.94
CA GLN A 72 -18.83 9.94 9.24
C GLN A 72 -19.63 10.28 7.98
N VAL A 73 -20.35 11.41 7.95
CA VAL A 73 -20.98 11.91 6.70
C VAL A 73 -19.92 12.25 5.67
N ILE A 74 -18.89 13.03 6.05
CA ILE A 74 -17.76 13.37 5.18
C ILE A 74 -17.06 12.11 4.64
N ALA A 75 -16.82 11.13 5.50
CA ALA A 75 -16.19 9.86 5.10
C ALA A 75 -17.05 9.09 4.10
N ARG A 76 -18.37 8.99 4.32
CA ARG A 76 -19.29 8.31 3.39
C ARG A 76 -19.39 9.01 2.04
N GLU A 77 -19.30 10.34 2.00
CA GLU A 77 -19.31 11.09 0.74
C GLU A 77 -18.01 10.87 -0.05
N MET A 78 -16.85 10.92 0.61
CA MET A 78 -15.55 10.76 -0.06
C MET A 78 -15.22 9.31 -0.39
N PHE A 79 -15.60 8.36 0.46
CA PHE A 79 -15.18 6.96 0.38
C PHE A 79 -16.35 5.97 0.33
N GLY A 80 -17.58 6.42 0.11
CA GLY A 80 -18.74 5.53 0.02
C GLY A 80 -19.10 4.84 1.34
N ALA A 81 -20.10 3.95 1.27
CA ALA A 81 -20.61 3.20 2.43
C ALA A 81 -20.18 1.72 2.43
N THR A 82 -19.43 1.28 1.43
CA THR A 82 -18.97 -0.10 1.29
C THR A 82 -17.62 -0.31 2.01
N THR A 83 -17.35 -1.54 2.42
CA THR A 83 -16.05 -1.92 2.97
C THR A 83 -14.94 -1.70 1.93
N PRO A 84 -13.80 -1.08 2.29
CA PRO A 84 -12.64 -0.98 1.40
C PRO A 84 -12.14 -2.35 0.91
N PRO A 85 -11.49 -2.44 -0.26
CA PRO A 85 -11.09 -1.32 -1.12
C PRO A 85 -12.23 -0.80 -1.99
N ASN A 86 -12.28 0.51 -2.22
CA ASN A 86 -13.24 1.13 -3.13
C ASN A 86 -12.82 2.53 -3.59
N VAL A 87 -13.47 2.99 -4.67
CA VAL A 87 -13.25 4.31 -5.26
C VAL A 87 -14.58 5.04 -5.39
N VAL A 88 -14.61 6.30 -4.98
CA VAL A 88 -15.74 7.20 -5.22
C VAL A 88 -15.22 8.44 -5.94
N THR A 89 -15.96 8.90 -6.94
CA THR A 89 -15.63 10.11 -7.69
C THR A 89 -16.76 11.13 -7.65
N ASN A 90 -16.44 12.39 -7.90
CA ASN A 90 -17.43 13.46 -8.02
C ASN A 90 -17.36 14.17 -9.38
N ARG A 91 -18.34 15.06 -9.64
CA ARG A 91 -18.47 15.77 -10.92
C ARG A 91 -17.30 16.71 -11.24
N ALA A 92 -16.57 17.18 -10.23
CA ALA A 92 -15.40 18.03 -10.42
C ALA A 92 -14.11 17.23 -10.71
N GLY A 93 -14.20 15.90 -10.82
CA GLY A 93 -13.05 15.02 -11.02
C GLY A 93 -12.30 14.66 -9.73
N GLY A 94 -12.88 14.96 -8.57
CA GLY A 94 -12.36 14.54 -7.27
C GLY A 94 -12.48 13.03 -7.12
N ALA A 95 -11.46 12.41 -6.51
CA ALA A 95 -11.40 10.97 -6.32
C ALA A 95 -11.09 10.65 -4.85
N GLY A 96 -11.93 9.86 -4.22
CA GLY A 96 -11.69 9.29 -2.90
C GLY A 96 -11.40 7.81 -3.06
N ILE A 97 -10.20 7.39 -2.67
CA ILE A 97 -9.74 6.00 -2.76
C ILE A 97 -9.56 5.49 -1.34
N ALA A 98 -10.29 4.46 -0.95
CA ALA A 98 -10.08 3.80 0.32
C ALA A 98 -9.42 2.44 0.08
N LEU A 99 -8.32 2.19 0.77
CA LEU A 99 -7.59 0.93 0.77
C LEU A 99 -7.57 0.37 2.20
N PRO A 100 -7.79 -0.94 2.40
CA PRO A 100 -7.49 -1.56 3.69
C PRO A 100 -5.98 -1.49 3.97
N PHE A 101 -5.57 -1.58 5.23
CA PHE A 101 -4.16 -1.50 5.61
C PHE A 101 -3.28 -2.54 4.90
N GLY A 102 -3.79 -3.77 4.77
CA GLY A 102 -3.15 -4.84 4.00
C GLY A 102 -2.91 -4.54 2.51
N MET A 103 -3.42 -3.41 1.99
CA MET A 103 -3.18 -2.91 0.63
C MET A 103 -2.25 -1.68 0.55
N LEU A 104 -1.54 -1.32 1.62
CA LEU A 104 -0.67 -0.13 1.65
C LEU A 104 0.31 -0.05 0.47
N ALA A 105 0.89 -1.17 0.02
CA ALA A 105 1.81 -1.17 -1.11
C ALA A 105 1.20 -0.79 -2.47
N LEU A 106 -0.14 -0.73 -2.61
CA LEU A 106 -0.79 -0.18 -3.81
C LEU A 106 -0.80 1.35 -3.84
N THR A 107 -0.50 2.04 -2.74
CA THR A 107 -0.60 3.51 -2.67
C THR A 107 0.18 4.22 -3.78
N PRO A 108 1.46 3.88 -4.08
CA PRO A 108 2.19 4.49 -5.19
C PRO A 108 1.52 4.25 -6.55
N LYS A 109 1.04 3.02 -6.80
CA LYS A 109 0.30 2.66 -8.01
C LYS A 109 -1.01 3.46 -8.13
N MET A 110 -1.70 3.72 -7.03
CA MET A 110 -2.91 4.54 -7.02
C MET A 110 -2.62 6.01 -7.30
N ILE A 111 -1.49 6.55 -6.81
CA ILE A 111 -1.05 7.91 -7.15
C ILE A 111 -0.73 7.99 -8.65
N ASP A 112 0.03 7.03 -9.17
CA ASP A 112 0.40 6.96 -10.59
C ASP A 112 -0.81 6.77 -11.51
N ALA A 113 -1.91 6.18 -11.03
CA ALA A 113 -3.15 6.03 -11.79
C ALA A 113 -3.95 7.34 -11.91
N VAL A 114 -3.76 8.30 -10.99
CA VAL A 114 -4.55 9.55 -10.97
C VAL A 114 -3.77 10.77 -11.41
N LEU A 115 -2.43 10.71 -11.31
CA LEU A 115 -1.53 11.83 -11.55
C LEU A 115 -0.29 11.34 -12.30
N GLU A 116 0.02 12.01 -13.41
CA GLU A 116 1.27 11.81 -14.15
C GLU A 116 2.47 12.05 -13.23
N ARG A 117 3.56 11.30 -13.43
CA ARG A 117 4.80 11.56 -12.71
C ARG A 117 5.49 12.82 -13.25
N ASP A 118 6.00 13.66 -12.36
CA ASP A 118 6.73 14.88 -12.71
C ASP A 118 8.04 14.58 -13.45
N ALA A 119 8.82 13.67 -12.89
CA ALA A 119 9.96 13.05 -13.53
C ALA A 119 10.11 11.59 -13.06
N ALA A 120 10.54 10.71 -13.96
CA ALA A 120 10.74 9.29 -13.65
C ALA A 120 11.66 8.62 -14.66
N CYS A 121 12.37 7.57 -14.24
CA CYS A 121 13.02 6.67 -15.18
C CYS A 121 12.00 5.80 -15.93
N ASP A 122 12.39 5.27 -17.09
CA ASP A 122 11.58 4.26 -17.78
C ASP A 122 11.44 2.98 -16.93
N ASP A 123 12.51 2.58 -16.23
CA ASP A 123 12.46 1.53 -15.22
C ASP A 123 12.11 2.11 -13.84
N ALA A 124 10.98 1.67 -13.28
CA ALA A 124 10.54 2.08 -11.94
C ALA A 124 11.46 1.56 -10.82
N ARG A 125 12.31 0.55 -11.08
CA ARG A 125 13.30 0.00 -10.16
C ARG A 125 14.66 0.70 -10.26
N ALA A 126 14.82 1.65 -11.17
CA ALA A 126 16.08 2.39 -11.32
C ALA A 126 16.48 3.01 -9.96
N PRO A 127 17.78 2.99 -9.59
CA PRO A 127 18.28 3.58 -8.34
C PRO A 127 18.29 5.12 -8.38
N ILE A 128 17.55 5.74 -9.29
CA ILE A 128 17.61 7.17 -9.54
C ILE A 128 16.57 7.89 -8.69
N LYS A 129 17.01 8.83 -7.86
CA LYS A 129 16.14 9.73 -7.10
C LYS A 129 16.13 11.11 -7.74
N ILE A 130 14.95 11.68 -7.89
CA ILE A 130 14.78 12.98 -8.55
C ILE A 130 13.97 13.91 -7.65
N THR A 131 14.44 15.14 -7.51
CA THR A 131 13.68 16.22 -6.87
C THR A 131 13.62 17.42 -7.81
N ARG A 132 12.57 18.24 -7.68
CA ARG A 132 12.41 19.49 -8.42
C ARG A 132 12.32 20.66 -7.46
N ARG A 133 13.01 21.76 -7.80
CA ARG A 133 12.88 23.06 -7.13
C ARG A 133 12.71 24.17 -8.15
N ARG A 134 12.03 25.24 -7.75
CA ARG A 134 11.99 26.51 -8.48
C ARG A 134 13.01 27.45 -7.85
N ILE A 135 14.00 27.91 -8.62
CA ILE A 135 15.08 28.80 -8.17
C ILE A 135 15.31 29.86 -9.24
N ASP A 136 15.36 31.14 -8.84
CA ASP A 136 15.61 32.29 -9.74
C ASP A 136 14.80 32.27 -11.03
N GLY A 137 13.50 31.93 -10.94
CA GLY A 137 12.61 31.88 -12.09
C GLY A 137 12.83 30.67 -13.02
N HIS A 138 13.52 29.63 -12.57
CA HIS A 138 13.76 28.40 -13.32
C HIS A 138 13.37 27.17 -12.52
N ASP A 139 12.90 26.14 -13.21
CA ASP A 139 12.76 24.81 -12.61
C ASP A 139 14.07 24.04 -12.76
N LEU A 140 14.55 23.50 -11.65
CA LEU A 140 15.76 22.70 -11.56
C LEU A 140 15.40 21.33 -11.01
N TYR A 141 15.61 20.31 -11.81
CA TYR A 141 15.59 18.92 -11.37
C TYR A 141 16.99 18.51 -10.96
N PHE A 142 17.10 17.77 -9.85
CA PHE A 142 18.34 17.16 -9.41
C PHE A 142 18.13 15.65 -9.36
N ALA A 143 18.85 14.93 -10.22
CA ALA A 143 18.84 13.47 -10.30
C ALA A 143 20.14 12.91 -9.72
N ILE A 144 20.02 11.92 -8.83
CA ILE A 144 21.15 11.21 -8.24
C ILE A 144 21.02 9.71 -8.49
N ASN A 145 22.15 9.02 -8.65
CA ASN A 145 22.23 7.58 -8.59
C ASN A 145 22.47 7.14 -7.14
N ASP A 146 21.45 6.58 -6.49
CA ASP A 146 21.49 6.10 -5.11
C ASP A 146 21.98 4.65 -5.04
N SER A 147 23.08 4.36 -5.74
CA SER A 147 23.74 3.05 -5.74
C SER A 147 25.25 3.16 -5.94
N ASP A 148 25.96 2.09 -5.57
CA ASP A 148 27.41 1.91 -5.76
C ASP A 148 27.77 1.40 -7.16
N ALA A 149 26.78 1.14 -8.02
CA ALA A 149 26.97 0.72 -9.39
C ALA A 149 26.72 1.89 -10.35
N ALA A 150 27.35 1.87 -11.52
CA ALA A 150 27.01 2.79 -12.59
C ALA A 150 25.60 2.49 -13.14
N TRP A 151 24.89 3.53 -13.54
CA TRP A 151 23.56 3.43 -14.14
C TRP A 151 23.53 4.12 -15.50
N ASP A 152 22.86 3.48 -16.45
CA ASP A 152 22.62 3.99 -17.80
C ASP A 152 21.14 3.77 -18.14
N GLY A 153 20.46 4.83 -18.55
CA GLY A 153 19.05 4.75 -18.91
C GLY A 153 18.50 6.09 -19.38
N THR A 154 17.18 6.21 -19.32
CA THR A 154 16.46 7.43 -19.73
C THR A 154 15.65 7.99 -18.57
N VAL A 155 15.75 9.29 -18.35
CA VAL A 155 14.88 10.06 -17.46
C VAL A 155 13.81 10.75 -18.30
N ARG A 156 12.55 10.58 -17.90
CA ARG A 156 11.40 11.26 -18.48
C ARG A 156 10.97 12.42 -17.62
N PHE A 157 10.51 13.49 -18.26
CA PHE A 157 9.95 14.68 -17.63
C PHE A 157 8.55 14.94 -18.18
N CYS A 158 7.62 15.40 -17.35
CA CYS A 158 6.27 15.75 -17.78
C CYS A 158 6.20 17.07 -18.57
N GLY A 159 5.08 17.28 -19.27
CA GLY A 159 4.82 18.51 -20.04
C GLY A 159 5.92 18.81 -21.07
N ASP A 160 6.41 20.05 -21.07
CA ASP A 160 7.42 20.51 -22.03
C ASP A 160 8.85 20.06 -21.71
N GLY A 161 9.05 19.34 -20.60
CA GLY A 161 10.34 18.78 -20.20
C GLY A 161 11.41 19.81 -19.82
N VAL A 162 12.68 19.48 -20.09
CA VAL A 162 13.87 20.28 -19.74
C VAL A 162 14.60 20.81 -20.98
N ARG A 163 15.52 21.74 -20.80
CA ARG A 163 16.28 22.38 -21.89
C ARG A 163 17.78 22.17 -21.79
N GLU A 164 18.29 22.04 -20.57
CA GLU A 164 19.72 21.95 -20.31
C GLU A 164 19.99 20.83 -19.30
N GLN A 165 21.16 20.21 -19.42
CA GLN A 165 21.73 19.29 -18.45
C GLN A 165 23.08 19.84 -17.97
N TRP A 166 23.27 19.86 -16.65
CA TRP A 166 24.42 20.49 -16.01
C TRP A 166 25.10 19.47 -15.09
N ASP A 167 26.36 19.18 -15.38
CA ASP A 167 27.19 18.29 -14.57
C ASP A 167 27.74 19.07 -13.37
N PRO A 168 27.34 18.72 -12.13
CA PRO A 168 27.79 19.43 -10.94
C PRO A 168 29.27 19.21 -10.62
N ALA A 169 29.88 18.12 -11.08
CA ALA A 169 31.28 17.82 -10.79
C ALA A 169 32.23 18.66 -11.66
N THR A 170 31.81 18.98 -12.89
CA THR A 170 32.66 19.69 -13.87
C THR A 170 32.19 21.12 -14.14
N GLY A 171 30.95 21.45 -13.79
CA GLY A 171 30.30 22.70 -14.19
C GLY A 171 29.92 22.75 -15.68
N ALA A 172 30.09 21.65 -16.42
CA ALA A 172 29.75 21.58 -17.83
C ALA A 172 28.22 21.69 -18.01
N ARG A 173 27.82 22.46 -19.02
CA ARG A 173 26.41 22.69 -19.37
C ARG A 173 26.22 22.34 -20.82
N SER A 174 25.18 21.58 -21.13
CA SER A 174 24.83 21.21 -22.49
C SER A 174 23.33 21.28 -22.71
N ALA A 175 22.94 21.57 -23.96
CA ALA A 175 21.54 21.52 -24.36
C ALA A 175 21.07 20.06 -24.41
N VAL A 176 19.80 19.86 -24.09
CA VAL A 176 19.13 18.56 -24.19
C VAL A 176 18.45 18.46 -25.56
N ALA A 177 18.64 17.34 -26.26
CA ALA A 177 18.09 17.12 -27.60
C ALA A 177 16.58 16.81 -27.58
N ASP A 178 16.14 15.89 -26.72
CA ASP A 178 14.72 15.60 -26.46
C ASP A 178 14.38 16.06 -25.05
N ALA A 179 13.59 17.13 -24.96
CA ALA A 179 13.24 17.76 -23.69
C ALA A 179 12.54 16.83 -22.69
N THR A 180 11.79 15.84 -23.19
CA THR A 180 10.92 14.99 -22.37
C THR A 180 11.53 13.63 -22.07
N ARG A 181 12.54 13.21 -22.83
CA ARG A 181 13.24 11.92 -22.68
C ARG A 181 14.74 12.14 -22.79
N VAL A 182 15.43 12.20 -21.65
CA VAL A 182 16.86 12.52 -21.60
C VAL A 182 17.66 11.26 -21.28
N PRO A 183 18.49 10.76 -22.22
CA PRO A 183 19.47 9.72 -21.92
C PRO A 183 20.43 10.22 -20.84
N LEU A 184 20.69 9.40 -19.83
CA LEU A 184 21.51 9.78 -18.69
C LEU A 184 22.37 8.60 -18.28
N ARG A 185 23.67 8.86 -18.16
CA ARG A 185 24.64 7.94 -17.57
C ARG A 185 25.19 8.58 -16.30
N LEU A 186 25.08 7.87 -15.18
CA LEU A 186 25.64 8.28 -13.90
C LEU A 186 26.59 7.19 -13.40
N GLY A 187 27.76 7.60 -12.92
CA GLY A 187 28.61 6.70 -12.14
C GLY A 187 27.99 6.35 -10.78
N PRO A 188 28.65 5.50 -9.99
CA PRO A 188 28.30 5.26 -8.58
C PRO A 188 28.12 6.59 -7.84
N TYR A 189 27.00 6.78 -7.16
CA TYR A 189 26.67 8.01 -6.42
C TYR A 189 26.75 9.31 -7.24
N GLY A 190 26.73 9.21 -8.58
CA GLY A 190 26.79 10.34 -9.50
C GLY A 190 25.50 11.16 -9.51
N ALA A 191 25.58 12.38 -10.04
CA ALA A 191 24.44 13.29 -10.10
C ALA A 191 24.42 14.13 -11.39
N MET A 192 23.22 14.60 -11.74
CA MET A 192 23.00 15.50 -12.87
C MET A 192 21.88 16.49 -12.52
N PHE A 193 22.09 17.76 -12.89
CA PHE A 193 21.03 18.75 -12.86
C PHE A 193 20.37 18.87 -14.24
N PHE A 194 19.06 19.10 -14.25
CA PHE A 194 18.33 19.46 -15.47
C PHE A 194 17.53 20.74 -15.24
N ARG A 195 17.56 21.65 -16.21
CA ARG A 195 16.97 22.98 -16.07
C ARG A 195 15.93 23.26 -17.14
N ALA A 196 14.84 23.92 -16.75
CA ALA A 196 13.80 24.45 -17.62
C ALA A 196 13.44 25.91 -17.21
N PRO A 197 13.09 26.80 -18.15
CA PRO A 197 12.52 28.10 -17.83
C PRO A 197 11.23 28.00 -17.04
N GLN A 198 10.41 26.99 -17.35
CA GLN A 198 9.23 26.61 -16.61
C GLN A 198 8.95 25.14 -16.92
N ALA A 199 8.90 24.30 -15.89
CA ALA A 199 8.56 22.90 -16.06
C ALA A 199 7.06 22.72 -16.26
N GLY A 200 6.70 21.64 -16.94
CA GLY A 200 5.32 21.18 -17.02
C GLY A 200 4.71 20.93 -15.64
N ILE A 201 3.38 21.07 -15.56
CA ILE A 201 2.63 20.59 -14.41
C ILE A 201 2.13 19.18 -14.76
N PRO A 202 2.38 18.15 -13.93
CA PRO A 202 1.96 16.80 -14.24
C PRO A 202 0.46 16.75 -14.51
N ARG A 203 0.02 16.07 -15.56
CA ARG A 203 -1.40 16.00 -15.92
C ARG A 203 -2.18 15.08 -14.98
N ARG A 204 -3.49 15.32 -14.87
CA ARG A 204 -4.40 14.35 -14.26
C ARG A 204 -4.72 13.28 -15.28
N LEU A 205 -4.60 12.03 -14.86
CA LEU A 205 -4.83 10.87 -15.70
C LEU A 205 -6.25 10.33 -15.51
N ALA A 206 -6.79 10.52 -14.31
CA ALA A 206 -8.17 10.17 -13.99
C ALA A 206 -9.16 11.22 -14.54
N GLN A 207 -10.05 10.80 -15.45
CA GLN A 207 -11.32 11.48 -15.68
C GLN A 207 -12.36 10.96 -14.67
N ALA A 208 -13.42 11.72 -14.40
CA ALA A 208 -14.51 11.25 -13.53
C ALA A 208 -15.01 9.88 -14.01
N GLY A 209 -14.86 8.84 -13.16
CA GLY A 209 -15.24 7.46 -13.47
C GLY A 209 -14.15 6.53 -14.05
N SER A 210 -12.93 7.01 -14.34
CA SER A 210 -11.88 6.16 -14.96
C SER A 210 -10.96 5.44 -13.95
N VAL A 211 -11.01 5.81 -12.67
CA VAL A 211 -10.23 5.15 -11.61
C VAL A 211 -11.02 3.94 -11.12
N ALA A 212 -10.83 2.80 -11.78
CA ALA A 212 -11.37 1.53 -11.32
C ALA A 212 -10.29 0.75 -10.57
N LEU A 213 -10.57 0.41 -9.31
CA LEU A 213 -9.88 -0.66 -8.60
C LEU A 213 -10.44 -2.00 -9.12
N ALA A 214 -10.11 -2.36 -10.37
CA ALA A 214 -10.44 -3.66 -10.91
C ALA A 214 -9.46 -4.68 -10.32
N MET A 215 -9.90 -5.33 -9.24
CA MET A 215 -9.17 -6.41 -8.61
C MET A 215 -9.99 -7.68 -8.71
N THR A 216 -9.37 -8.76 -9.16
CA THR A 216 -10.01 -10.08 -9.25
C THR A 216 -9.32 -11.04 -8.29
N CYS A 217 -10.10 -11.98 -7.77
CA CYS A 217 -9.61 -13.03 -6.89
C CYS A 217 -9.65 -14.34 -7.66
N LYS A 218 -8.58 -15.13 -7.59
CA LYS A 218 -8.50 -16.46 -8.21
C LYS A 218 -8.16 -17.50 -7.14
N PRO A 219 -8.93 -18.60 -7.04
CA PRO A 219 -8.57 -19.71 -6.16
C PRO A 219 -7.17 -20.25 -6.47
N LEU A 220 -6.39 -20.51 -5.43
CA LEU A 220 -5.14 -21.24 -5.56
C LEU A 220 -5.42 -22.74 -5.77
N PRO A 221 -4.45 -23.52 -6.28
CA PRO A 221 -4.57 -24.98 -6.32
C PRO A 221 -4.92 -25.56 -4.95
N ASP A 222 -5.60 -26.70 -4.93
CA ASP A 222 -5.98 -27.35 -3.67
C ASP A 222 -4.74 -27.76 -2.87
N ALA A 223 -4.65 -27.27 -1.63
CA ALA A 223 -3.59 -27.59 -0.67
C ALA A 223 -3.93 -28.85 0.16
N GLY A 224 -5.10 -29.45 -0.04
CA GLY A 224 -5.64 -30.52 0.79
C GLY A 224 -5.99 -30.01 2.20
N ARG A 225 -5.99 -30.93 3.18
CA ARG A 225 -6.23 -30.56 4.58
C ARG A 225 -5.02 -29.81 5.14
N PRO A 226 -5.16 -28.56 5.62
CA PRO A 226 -4.06 -27.81 6.19
C PRO A 226 -3.61 -28.42 7.53
N THR A 227 -2.44 -28.01 7.98
CA THR A 227 -1.90 -28.36 9.30
C THR A 227 -1.84 -27.13 10.20
N ILE A 228 -1.62 -27.31 11.51
CA ILE A 228 -1.39 -26.20 12.43
C ILE A 228 0.04 -26.22 12.97
N GLY A 229 0.71 -25.07 12.92
CA GLY A 229 1.97 -24.82 13.64
C GLY A 229 1.69 -23.90 14.82
N LYS A 230 2.14 -24.27 16.02
CA LYS A 230 1.82 -23.56 17.27
C LYS A 230 3.01 -23.45 18.20
N GLY A 231 2.98 -22.45 19.08
CA GLY A 231 3.97 -22.28 20.14
C GLY A 231 3.88 -23.37 21.22
N THR A 232 4.96 -23.50 22.00
CA THR A 232 5.07 -24.49 23.10
C THR A 232 3.95 -24.34 24.13
N HIS A 233 3.52 -23.10 24.40
CA HIS A 233 2.51 -22.77 25.41
C HIS A 233 1.10 -22.57 24.83
N VAL A 234 0.80 -23.26 23.74
CA VAL A 234 -0.50 -23.20 23.06
C VAL A 234 -1.03 -24.62 22.87
N ARG A 235 -2.27 -24.89 23.28
CA ARG A 235 -3.04 -26.08 22.87
C ARG A 235 -4.02 -25.66 21.80
N ALA A 236 -4.09 -26.37 20.67
CA ALA A 236 -4.97 -26.00 19.58
C ALA A 236 -5.53 -27.25 18.88
N GLU A 237 -6.69 -27.08 18.27
CA GLU A 237 -7.36 -28.09 17.45
C GLU A 237 -7.59 -27.52 16.05
N LEU A 238 -7.85 -28.40 15.07
CA LEU A 238 -8.18 -27.99 13.71
C LEU A 238 -9.37 -28.80 13.21
N SER A 239 -10.44 -28.09 12.87
CA SER A 239 -11.71 -28.66 12.39
C SER A 239 -12.24 -27.86 11.19
N GLY A 240 -13.27 -28.38 10.52
CA GLY A 240 -13.88 -27.75 9.34
C GLY A 240 -13.41 -28.38 8.03
N ASP A 241 -13.62 -27.64 6.94
CA ASP A 241 -13.29 -28.04 5.57
C ASP A 241 -13.01 -26.81 4.68
N ALA A 242 -12.67 -27.02 3.41
CA ALA A 242 -12.33 -25.92 2.49
C ALA A 242 -13.51 -24.97 2.18
N ALA A 243 -14.76 -25.48 2.20
CA ALA A 243 -15.94 -24.70 1.86
C ALA A 243 -16.45 -23.87 3.04
N GLY A 244 -16.54 -24.49 4.23
CA GLY A 244 -16.94 -23.85 5.48
C GLY A 244 -15.80 -23.10 6.20
N GLY A 245 -14.56 -23.31 5.77
CA GLY A 245 -13.37 -22.75 6.39
C GLY A 245 -12.79 -23.66 7.48
N TRP A 246 -11.49 -23.50 7.74
CA TRP A 246 -10.75 -24.25 8.74
C TRP A 246 -10.71 -23.46 10.04
N ARG A 247 -11.38 -23.97 11.07
CA ARG A 247 -11.45 -23.35 12.41
C ARG A 247 -10.37 -23.92 13.32
N ALA A 248 -9.60 -23.02 13.93
CA ALA A 248 -8.46 -23.34 14.76
C ALA A 248 -8.55 -22.66 16.15
N PRO A 249 -9.37 -23.16 17.08
CA PRO A 249 -9.40 -22.65 18.44
C PRO A 249 -8.12 -23.02 19.18
N ALA A 250 -7.56 -22.08 19.93
CA ALA A 250 -6.35 -22.25 20.70
C ALA A 250 -6.51 -21.74 22.13
N THR A 251 -6.05 -22.50 23.10
CA THR A 251 -5.97 -22.10 24.51
C THR A 251 -4.51 -21.86 24.90
N LEU A 252 -4.23 -20.71 25.49
CA LEU A 252 -2.90 -20.38 26.02
C LEU A 252 -2.69 -21.14 27.33
N THR A 253 -1.69 -22.00 27.39
CA THR A 253 -1.41 -22.82 28.58
C THR A 253 -0.43 -22.13 29.54
N ARG A 254 0.06 -20.95 29.19
CA ARG A 254 0.88 -20.07 30.03
C ARG A 254 0.69 -18.64 29.54
N GLY A 255 0.49 -17.72 30.48
CA GLY A 255 0.37 -16.28 30.17
C GLY A 255 1.73 -15.59 30.07
N GLN A 256 1.74 -14.39 29.47
CA GLN A 256 2.89 -13.49 29.43
C GLN A 256 4.16 -14.10 28.81
N VAL A 257 3.96 -15.02 27.87
CA VAL A 257 5.01 -15.60 27.03
C VAL A 257 4.63 -15.44 25.57
N ASP A 258 5.62 -15.46 24.68
CA ASP A 258 5.34 -15.42 23.24
C ASP A 258 4.57 -16.67 22.80
N THR A 259 3.38 -16.44 22.26
CA THR A 259 2.50 -17.48 21.76
C THR A 259 2.15 -17.23 20.29
N HIS A 260 1.94 -18.32 19.56
CA HIS A 260 1.53 -18.27 18.16
C HIS A 260 0.71 -19.50 17.75
N LEU A 261 -0.09 -19.31 16.70
CA LEU A 261 -0.81 -20.36 15.98
C LEU A 261 -0.94 -19.96 14.51
N PHE A 262 -0.60 -20.86 13.60
CA PHE A 262 -0.75 -20.67 12.17
C PHE A 262 -1.37 -21.90 11.51
N VAL A 263 -2.44 -21.69 10.75
CA VAL A 263 -3.01 -22.67 9.81
C VAL A 263 -2.16 -22.64 8.54
N SER A 264 -1.52 -23.76 8.22
CA SER A 264 -0.57 -23.91 7.13
C SER A 264 -1.19 -24.65 5.95
N PHE A 265 -1.22 -24.01 4.80
CA PHE A 265 -1.66 -24.58 3.52
C PHE A 265 -0.40 -24.98 2.71
N PRO A 266 0.02 -26.27 2.73
CA PRO A 266 1.16 -26.74 1.95
C PRO A 266 0.75 -27.05 0.51
N TYR A 267 1.61 -26.73 -0.45
CA TYR A 267 1.41 -27.04 -1.87
C TYR A 267 2.40 -28.12 -2.30
N THR A 268 1.89 -29.22 -2.85
CA THR A 268 2.72 -30.36 -3.31
C THR A 268 3.67 -29.95 -4.44
N GLN A 269 3.23 -29.04 -5.31
CA GLN A 269 4.08 -28.38 -6.29
C GLN A 269 4.22 -26.90 -5.91
N PRO A 270 5.43 -26.31 -5.97
CA PRO A 270 5.60 -24.89 -5.75
C PRO A 270 4.69 -24.07 -6.68
N LEU A 271 4.04 -23.07 -6.11
CA LEU A 271 3.22 -22.11 -6.85
C LEU A 271 4.09 -21.03 -7.47
N ASP A 272 3.75 -20.65 -8.71
CA ASP A 272 4.21 -19.39 -9.30
C ASP A 272 3.14 -18.32 -9.10
N LEU A 273 3.44 -17.38 -8.21
CA LEU A 273 2.62 -16.23 -7.86
C LEU A 273 3.21 -14.91 -8.36
N SER A 274 4.26 -14.95 -9.20
CA SER A 274 4.95 -13.75 -9.71
C SER A 274 4.04 -12.84 -10.54
N GLY A 275 3.02 -13.43 -11.15
CA GLY A 275 1.96 -12.75 -11.88
C GLY A 275 0.78 -12.33 -11.02
N TYR A 276 0.91 -12.05 -9.72
CA TYR A 276 -0.19 -11.54 -8.89
C TYR A 276 0.30 -10.40 -7.99
N GLU A 277 -0.62 -9.56 -7.51
CA GLU A 277 -0.32 -8.42 -6.63
C GLU A 277 -0.22 -8.87 -5.15
N GLY A 278 -0.89 -9.96 -4.79
CA GLY A 278 -0.92 -10.45 -3.42
C GLY A 278 -1.89 -11.60 -3.17
N LEU A 279 -2.28 -11.75 -1.90
CA LEU A 279 -3.23 -12.74 -1.42
C LEU A 279 -4.52 -12.09 -0.91
N VAL A 280 -5.64 -12.79 -1.08
CA VAL A 280 -6.93 -12.52 -0.45
C VAL A 280 -7.24 -13.61 0.58
N LEU A 281 -7.64 -13.18 1.77
CA LEU A 281 -7.84 -14.04 2.92
C LEU A 281 -9.26 -13.82 3.45
N ASP A 282 -10.13 -14.81 3.28
CA ASP A 282 -11.44 -14.80 3.92
C ASP A 282 -11.32 -15.47 5.28
N THR A 283 -11.67 -14.72 6.34
CA THR A 283 -11.48 -15.15 7.74
C THR A 283 -12.70 -14.81 8.58
N ALA A 284 -12.87 -15.51 9.70
CA ALA A 284 -13.88 -15.16 10.70
C ALA A 284 -13.33 -15.26 12.13
N VAL A 285 -13.75 -14.30 12.96
CA VAL A 285 -13.39 -14.21 14.39
C VAL A 285 -14.68 -14.25 15.21
N PRO A 286 -14.79 -15.05 16.28
CA PRO A 286 -16.01 -15.11 17.07
C PRO A 286 -16.26 -13.82 17.86
N ALA A 287 -17.53 -13.59 18.20
CA ALA A 287 -17.91 -12.49 19.09
C ALA A 287 -17.32 -12.68 20.49
N GLY A 288 -16.97 -11.58 21.16
CA GLY A 288 -16.47 -11.59 22.54
C GLY A 288 -14.97 -11.82 22.69
N GLN A 289 -14.25 -12.22 21.63
CA GLN A 289 -12.79 -12.31 21.65
C GLN A 289 -12.15 -10.92 21.78
N ARG A 290 -11.19 -10.76 22.70
CA ARG A 290 -10.50 -9.49 22.99
C ARG A 290 -9.02 -9.48 22.58
N THR A 291 -8.57 -10.55 21.95
CA THR A 291 -7.18 -10.78 21.54
C THR A 291 -6.73 -9.71 20.54
N ALA A 292 -5.88 -8.77 20.98
CA ALA A 292 -5.41 -7.66 20.16
C ALA A 292 -4.28 -8.03 19.18
N ALA A 293 -4.10 -9.32 18.89
CA ALA A 293 -3.12 -9.78 17.91
C ALA A 293 -3.59 -9.47 16.49
N GLU A 294 -2.65 -9.09 15.62
CA GLU A 294 -2.89 -8.98 14.19
C GLU A 294 -2.85 -10.37 13.54
N LEU A 295 -3.72 -10.59 12.56
CA LEU A 295 -3.62 -11.70 11.63
C LEU A 295 -2.42 -11.47 10.70
N LEU A 296 -1.49 -12.41 10.73
CA LEU A 296 -0.25 -12.44 9.98
C LEU A 296 -0.29 -13.52 8.90
N VAL A 297 0.49 -13.32 7.85
CA VAL A 297 0.70 -14.30 6.78
C VAL A 297 2.17 -14.62 6.65
N PHE A 298 2.52 -15.90 6.66
CA PHE A 298 3.83 -16.36 6.24
C PHE A 298 3.77 -16.99 4.85
N ILE A 299 4.75 -16.66 4.01
CA ILE A 299 5.06 -17.39 2.79
C ILE A 299 6.34 -18.17 3.02
N GLN A 300 6.33 -19.46 2.65
CA GLN A 300 7.52 -20.29 2.57
C GLN A 300 7.86 -20.58 1.11
N THR A 301 9.14 -20.57 0.79
CA THR A 301 9.66 -20.84 -0.56
C THR A 301 10.48 -22.13 -0.57
N ALA A 302 10.60 -22.76 -1.75
CA ALA A 302 11.29 -24.05 -1.92
C ALA A 302 12.77 -23.99 -1.51
N ASP A 303 13.39 -22.83 -1.70
CA ASP A 303 14.75 -22.53 -1.28
C ASP A 303 14.92 -22.23 0.23
N GLY A 304 13.91 -22.54 1.05
CA GLY A 304 13.91 -22.41 2.51
C GLY A 304 13.64 -21.00 3.04
N GLY A 305 13.35 -20.03 2.17
CA GLY A 305 12.98 -18.67 2.58
C GLY A 305 11.66 -18.62 3.35
N THR A 306 11.59 -17.75 4.35
CA THR A 306 10.36 -17.46 5.11
C THR A 306 10.13 -15.95 5.15
N TYR A 307 8.92 -15.53 4.80
CA TYR A 307 8.57 -14.13 4.64
C TYR A 307 7.29 -13.80 5.37
N LEU A 308 7.27 -12.68 6.09
CA LEU A 308 6.14 -12.23 6.90
C LEU A 308 5.42 -11.07 6.19
N GLY A 309 4.11 -11.23 6.00
CA GLY A 309 3.18 -10.21 5.54
C GLY A 309 2.19 -9.83 6.62
N ARG A 310 1.78 -8.56 6.60
CA ARG A 310 0.78 -7.97 7.51
C ARG A 310 -0.54 -7.76 6.78
N THR A 311 -1.65 -7.90 7.49
CA THR A 311 -3.00 -7.81 6.89
C THR A 311 -3.80 -6.61 7.40
N GLY A 312 -3.44 -6.08 8.57
CA GLY A 312 -4.22 -5.09 9.31
C GLY A 312 -5.53 -5.62 9.90
N ARG A 313 -5.81 -6.92 9.81
CA ARG A 313 -6.98 -7.56 10.44
C ARG A 313 -6.62 -7.97 11.87
N PHE A 314 -7.33 -7.45 12.86
CA PHE A 314 -7.10 -7.80 14.26
C PHE A 314 -8.09 -8.85 14.76
N LEU A 315 -7.62 -9.71 15.67
CA LEU A 315 -8.39 -10.81 16.25
C LEU A 315 -9.35 -10.38 17.38
N ASN A 316 -9.41 -9.10 17.72
CA ASN A 316 -10.41 -8.52 18.61
C ASN A 316 -11.59 -7.89 17.86
N VAL A 317 -11.58 -7.94 16.52
CA VAL A 317 -12.69 -7.49 15.67
C VAL A 317 -13.47 -8.72 15.22
N ALA A 318 -14.66 -8.91 15.77
CA ALA A 318 -15.50 -10.07 15.48
C ALA A 318 -16.05 -10.07 14.04
N GLY A 319 -16.59 -11.22 13.63
CA GLY A 319 -17.30 -11.42 12.36
C GLY A 319 -16.42 -11.93 11.23
N ALA A 320 -17.09 -12.24 10.11
CA ALA A 320 -16.43 -12.57 8.86
C ALA A 320 -15.85 -11.30 8.22
N ALA A 321 -14.63 -11.40 7.71
CA ALA A 321 -13.96 -10.32 7.02
C ALA A 321 -13.00 -10.84 5.96
N ARG A 322 -12.91 -10.09 4.87
CA ARG A 322 -11.88 -10.24 3.86
C ARG A 322 -10.69 -9.36 4.21
N ALA A 323 -9.51 -9.96 4.23
CA ALA A 323 -8.24 -9.28 4.42
C ALA A 323 -7.33 -9.51 3.20
N TYR A 324 -6.28 -8.71 3.12
CA TYR A 324 -5.36 -8.71 1.97
C TYR A 324 -3.92 -8.70 2.47
N ALA A 325 -3.03 -9.36 1.73
CA ALA A 325 -1.59 -9.32 1.97
C ALA A 325 -0.86 -9.16 0.64
N LEU A 326 -0.43 -7.93 0.32
CA LEU A 326 0.29 -7.67 -0.93
C LEU A 326 1.73 -8.15 -0.86
N PHE A 327 2.23 -8.75 -1.93
CA PHE A 327 3.60 -9.30 -1.95
C PHE A 327 4.67 -8.23 -1.78
N GLY A 328 4.42 -7.00 -2.25
CA GLY A 328 5.31 -5.85 -2.03
C GLY A 328 5.44 -5.41 -0.56
N GLN A 329 4.67 -5.99 0.37
CA GLN A 329 4.76 -5.73 1.82
C GLN A 329 5.39 -6.89 2.61
N PHE A 330 5.71 -8.01 1.95
CA PHE A 330 6.35 -9.13 2.63
C PHE A 330 7.81 -8.80 2.90
N ALA A 331 8.24 -9.02 4.13
CA ALA A 331 9.64 -8.87 4.55
C ALA A 331 10.23 -10.25 4.87
N ALA A 332 11.53 -10.41 4.63
CA ALA A 332 12.26 -11.58 5.06
C ALA A 332 12.17 -11.75 6.59
N PHE A 333 11.98 -12.99 7.05
CA PHE A 333 11.79 -13.30 8.47
C PHE A 333 12.76 -14.39 8.94
N GLY A 334 13.19 -14.29 10.19
CA GLY A 334 14.14 -15.21 10.82
C GLY A 334 15.51 -15.13 10.16
N ASN A 335 16.03 -16.27 9.70
CA ASN A 335 17.35 -16.37 9.07
C ASN A 335 17.33 -16.04 7.56
N THR A 336 16.19 -15.64 7.02
CA THR A 336 16.06 -15.30 5.59
C THR A 336 16.72 -13.96 5.30
N GLN A 337 17.63 -13.93 4.32
CA GLN A 337 18.37 -12.73 3.90
C GLN A 337 18.03 -12.28 2.47
N LYS A 338 17.50 -13.21 1.66
CA LYS A 338 17.15 -12.98 0.26
C LYS A 338 15.75 -12.38 0.12
N ALA A 339 15.48 -11.78 -1.05
CA ALA A 339 14.16 -11.29 -1.40
C ALA A 339 13.18 -12.43 -1.69
N LEU A 340 11.89 -12.18 -1.49
CA LEU A 340 10.82 -13.13 -1.78
C LEU A 340 10.79 -13.47 -3.27
N ASP A 341 11.03 -14.75 -3.59
CA ASP A 341 10.83 -15.30 -4.92
C ASP A 341 9.45 -15.97 -5.01
N LEU A 342 8.54 -15.31 -5.71
CA LEU A 342 7.15 -15.74 -5.87
C LEU A 342 6.99 -16.94 -6.82
N THR A 343 8.03 -17.35 -7.55
CA THR A 343 7.96 -18.47 -8.52
C THR A 343 8.02 -19.85 -7.86
N GLN A 344 8.32 -19.89 -6.55
CA GLN A 344 8.64 -21.11 -5.82
C GLN A 344 7.96 -21.18 -4.45
N VAL A 345 6.72 -20.70 -4.33
CA VAL A 345 5.96 -20.68 -3.06
C VAL A 345 5.48 -22.08 -2.71
N THR A 346 5.92 -22.63 -1.58
CA THR A 346 5.60 -24.00 -1.14
C THR A 346 4.55 -24.07 -0.05
N ALA A 347 4.37 -23.01 0.73
CA ALA A 347 3.29 -22.94 1.71
C ALA A 347 2.88 -21.50 2.00
N ILE A 348 1.59 -21.34 2.31
CA ILE A 348 1.02 -20.10 2.85
C ILE A 348 0.47 -20.41 4.24
N ARG A 349 0.90 -19.67 5.26
CA ARG A 349 0.49 -19.90 6.66
C ARG A 349 -0.20 -18.66 7.18
N ILE A 350 -1.40 -18.81 7.74
CA ILE A 350 -2.27 -17.71 8.15
C ILE A 350 -2.61 -17.89 9.63
N GLY A 351 -2.44 -16.86 10.44
CA GLY A 351 -2.65 -16.97 11.87
C GLY A 351 -2.11 -15.79 12.64
N TRP A 352 -1.62 -16.00 13.86
CA TRP A 352 -1.16 -14.96 14.76
C TRP A 352 0.11 -15.41 15.50
N GLY A 353 0.93 -14.45 15.91
CA GLY A 353 2.16 -14.70 16.68
C GLY A 353 2.68 -13.42 17.33
N GLY A 354 3.67 -13.54 18.22
CA GLY A 354 4.16 -12.40 19.00
C GLY A 354 3.15 -11.92 20.07
N TYR A 355 2.20 -12.79 20.46
CA TYR A 355 1.12 -12.42 21.37
C TYR A 355 1.39 -12.89 22.79
N PHE A 356 1.22 -12.00 23.77
CA PHE A 356 1.50 -12.23 25.20
C PHE A 356 0.19 -12.19 26.00
N GLY A 357 -0.70 -13.14 25.73
CA GLY A 357 -2.01 -13.23 26.37
C GLY A 357 -1.97 -13.73 27.81
N SER A 358 -3.15 -13.98 28.37
CA SER A 358 -3.32 -14.56 29.70
C SER A 358 -3.40 -16.09 29.67
N GLU A 359 -2.95 -16.75 30.74
CA GLU A 359 -3.16 -18.19 30.87
C GLU A 359 -4.65 -18.51 30.87
N GLY A 360 -5.04 -19.55 30.14
CA GLY A 360 -6.44 -19.95 29.96
C GLY A 360 -7.20 -19.11 28.92
N GLU A 361 -6.61 -18.04 28.37
CA GLU A 361 -7.22 -17.30 27.26
C GLU A 361 -7.42 -18.21 26.06
N THR A 362 -8.57 -18.06 25.41
CA THR A 362 -8.88 -18.75 24.15
C THR A 362 -8.84 -17.76 23.00
N VAL A 363 -8.05 -18.08 21.98
CA VAL A 363 -7.92 -17.37 20.71
C VAL A 363 -8.42 -18.28 19.61
N ASP A 364 -9.46 -17.86 18.91
CA ASP A 364 -10.14 -18.62 17.87
C ASP A 364 -10.17 -17.82 16.56
N LEU A 365 -10.06 -18.56 15.46
CA LEU A 365 -9.92 -18.05 14.11
C LEU A 365 -10.40 -19.12 13.14
N THR A 366 -11.23 -18.72 12.19
CA THR A 366 -11.56 -19.51 11.00
C THR A 366 -10.87 -18.91 9.78
N VAL A 367 -10.24 -19.74 8.97
CA VAL A 367 -9.50 -19.34 7.75
C VAL A 367 -9.95 -20.18 6.57
N HIS A 368 -10.35 -19.53 5.47
CA HIS A 368 -10.58 -20.20 4.20
C HIS A 368 -9.28 -20.35 3.40
N PRO A 369 -9.21 -21.29 2.43
CA PRO A 369 -8.07 -21.39 1.52
C PRO A 369 -7.76 -20.02 0.88
N PRO A 370 -6.47 -19.59 0.89
CA PRO A 370 -6.09 -18.30 0.33
C PRO A 370 -6.32 -18.26 -1.18
N GLN A 371 -6.60 -17.06 -1.69
CA GLN A 371 -6.78 -16.80 -3.12
C GLN A 371 -5.69 -15.83 -3.60
N ALA A 372 -5.32 -15.90 -4.87
CA ALA A 372 -4.44 -14.92 -5.49
C ALA A 372 -5.22 -13.67 -5.89
N LEU A 373 -4.60 -12.50 -5.72
CA LEU A 373 -5.16 -11.19 -6.05
C LEU A 373 -4.49 -10.66 -7.33
N SER A 374 -5.28 -10.45 -8.39
CA SER A 374 -4.81 -9.84 -9.64
C SER A 374 -5.28 -8.39 -9.78
N GLY A 375 -4.43 -7.54 -10.33
CA GLY A 375 -4.79 -6.18 -10.78
C GLY A 375 -5.27 -6.15 -12.23
N ALA A 376 -5.88 -5.04 -12.63
CA ALA A 376 -6.54 -4.82 -13.93
C ALA A 376 -5.67 -5.13 -15.18
N ASP A 377 -4.36 -4.89 -15.11
CA ASP A 377 -3.44 -4.97 -16.26
C ASP A 377 -3.22 -6.41 -16.78
N GLN A 378 -3.71 -7.43 -16.08
CA GLN A 378 -3.48 -8.84 -16.40
C GLN A 378 -4.55 -9.47 -17.27
N GLN A 379 -5.71 -8.82 -17.43
CA GLN A 379 -6.82 -9.38 -18.21
C GLN A 379 -6.53 -9.42 -19.72
N SER A 380 -5.50 -8.69 -20.18
CA SER A 380 -5.10 -8.60 -21.58
C SER A 380 -4.02 -9.62 -22.01
N ARG A 381 -3.60 -10.54 -21.13
CA ARG A 381 -2.52 -11.51 -21.39
C ARG A 381 -2.88 -12.97 -21.12
N LEU A 382 -4.18 -13.30 -21.02
CA LEU A 382 -4.67 -14.68 -20.95
C LEU A 382 -5.51 -15.02 -22.18
#